data_AF-A0A5E4IVU9-F1
#
_entry.id   AF-A0A5E4IVU9-F1
#
_cell.length_a   1.000
_cell.length_b   1.000
_cell.length_c   1.000
_cell.angle_alpha   90.00
_cell.angle_beta   90.00
_cell.angle_gamma   90.00
#
_symmetry.space_group_name_H-M   'P 1'
#
loop_
_entity.id
_entity.type
_entity.pdbx_description
1 polymer ?
#
loop_
_entity_poly.entity_id
_entity_poly.type
_entity_poly.pdbx_seq_one_letter_code
_entity_poly.pdbx_strand_id
1 'polypeptide(L)' 'MVVFDSGWYSAALIKSCREMGHHVTCQIRSDKKVLLDNGESLQAKNLANDSMKRTSTKLG' A
#
# COMPACT_ATOMS: atom_id res chain seq x y z
N MET A 1 -8.55 2.00 -14.29
CA MET A 1 -7.90 1.65 -13.00
C MET A 1 -6.78 0.68 -13.31
N VAL A 2 -5.55 0.98 -12.90
CA VAL A 2 -4.39 0.08 -13.10
C VAL A 2 -4.01 -0.51 -11.74
N VAL A 3 -3.87 -1.84 -11.69
CA VAL A 3 -3.52 -2.57 -10.47
C VAL A 3 -2.12 -3.14 -10.61
N PHE A 4 -1.23 -2.81 -9.67
CA PHE A 4 0.11 -3.38 -9.58
C PHE A 4 0.18 -4.40 -8.45
N ASP A 5 0.71 -5.59 -8.73
CA ASP A 5 1.06 -6.56 -7.70
C ASP A 5 2.48 -6.31 -7.19
N SER A 6 2.67 -6.38 -5.87
CA SER A 6 3.98 -6.18 -5.23
C SER A 6 5.06 -7.21 -5.59
N GLY A 7 4.71 -8.31 -6.28
CA GLY A 7 5.66 -9.23 -6.89
C GLY A 7 6.32 -8.68 -8.15
N TRP A 8 5.69 -7.73 -8.84
CA TRP A 8 6.13 -7.10 -10.09
C TRP A 8 6.03 -5.57 -9.99
N TYR A 9 6.73 -5.00 -9.01
CA TYR A 9 6.82 -3.56 -8.79
C TYR A 9 7.76 -2.87 -9.81
N SER A 10 7.29 -1.80 -10.45
CA SER A 10 8.13 -0.87 -11.24
C SER A 10 7.75 0.58 -10.92
N ALA A 11 8.67 1.30 -10.27
CA ALA A 11 8.50 2.71 -9.93
C ALA A 11 8.22 3.59 -11.17
N ALA A 12 8.94 3.31 -12.26
CA ALA A 12 8.80 4.04 -13.52
C ALA A 12 7.41 3.84 -14.13
N LEU A 13 6.91 2.61 -14.17
CA LEU A 13 5.59 2.30 -14.75
C LEU A 13 4.47 2.95 -13.93
N ILE A 14 4.55 2.88 -12.59
CA ILE A 14 3.59 3.53 -11.69
C ILE A 14 3.58 5.04 -11.94
N LYS A 15 4.76 5.66 -12.08
CA LYS A 15 4.88 7.10 -12.36
C LYS A 15 4.21 7.46 -13.69
N SER A 16 4.51 6.74 -14.76
CA SER A 16 3.90 6.98 -16.08
C SER A 16 2.38 6.82 -16.05
N CYS A 17 1.85 5.79 -15.37
CA CYS A 17 0.40 5.62 -15.24
C CYS A 17 -0.27 6.80 -14.52
N ARG A 18 0.37 7.35 -13.48
CA ARG A 18 -0.13 8.53 -12.77
C ARG A 18 -0.09 9.79 -13.63
N GLU A 19 1.00 9.99 -14.38
CA GLU A 19 1.17 11.12 -15.30
C GLU A 19 0.12 11.11 -16.42
N MET A 20 -0.31 9.92 -16.86
CA MET A 20 -1.42 9.75 -17.81
C MET A 20 -2.82 9.93 -17.19
N GLY A 21 -2.92 10.29 -15.91
CA GLY A 21 -4.19 10.53 -15.22
C GLY A 21 -4.93 9.25 -14.80
N HIS A 22 -4.27 8.09 -14.82
CA HIS A 22 -4.89 6.86 -14.33
C HIS A 22 -4.87 6.80 -12.80
N HIS A 23 -5.98 6.32 -12.23
CA HIS A 23 -6.01 5.87 -10.84
C HIS A 23 -5.22 4.55 -10.71
N VAL A 24 -4.19 4.58 -9.87
CA VAL A 24 -3.29 3.46 -9.61
C VAL A 24 -3.57 2.89 -8.22
N THR A 25 -3.72 1.58 -8.13
CA THR A 25 -3.85 0.85 -6.87
C THR A 25 -2.78 -0.22 -6.79
N CYS A 26 -2.13 -0.36 -5.64
CA CYS A 26 -1.10 -1.37 -5.42
C CYS A 26 -1.62 -2.44 -4.47
N GLN A 27 -1.58 -3.70 -4.90
CA GLN A 27 -1.81 -4.85 -4.04
C GLN A 27 -0.48 -5.26 -3.41
N ILE A 28 -0.37 -5.04 -2.09
CA ILE A 28 0.80 -5.44 -1.32
C ILE A 28 0.56 -6.84 -0.77
N ARG A 29 1.47 -7.77 -1.06
CA ARG A 29 1.43 -9.12 -0.49
C ARG A 29 1.64 -9.06 1.02
N SER A 30 0.93 -9.91 1.73
CA SER A 30 0.89 -9.96 3.20
C SER A 30 2.24 -10.25 3.86
N ASP A 31 3.15 -10.91 3.14
CA ASP A 31 4.49 -11.29 3.58
C ASP A 31 5.55 -10.20 3.35
N LYS A 32 5.21 -9.11 2.64
CA LYS A 32 6.12 -7.98 2.43
C LYS A 32 6.19 -7.10 3.67
N LYS A 33 7.37 -6.52 3.90
CA LYS A 33 7.53 -5.45 4.89
C LYS A 33 7.36 -4.09 4.23
N VAL A 34 6.71 -3.17 4.95
CA VAL A 34 6.51 -1.78 4.58
C VAL A 34 7.37 -0.94 5.52
N LEU A 35 8.13 0.01 4.97
CA LEU A 35 8.86 1.01 5.76
C LEU A 35 7.91 2.16 6.07
N LEU A 36 7.79 2.52 7.34
CA LEU A 36 7.00 3.63 7.82
C LEU A 36 7.86 4.89 7.91
N ASP A 37 7.21 6.06 7.98
CA ASP A 37 7.89 7.36 8.02
C ASP A 37 8.78 7.54 9.27
N ASN A 38 8.49 6.80 10.35
CA ASN A 38 9.30 6.76 11.57
C ASN A 38 10.55 5.87 11.44
N GLY A 39 10.81 5.29 10.27
CA GLY A 39 11.93 4.38 10.02
C GLY A 39 11.68 2.93 10.46
N GLU A 40 10.52 2.62 11.03
CA GLU A 40 10.18 1.24 11.42
C GLU A 40 9.72 0.41 10.22
N SER A 41 10.03 -0.89 10.25
CA SER A 41 9.61 -1.83 9.22
C SER A 41 8.57 -2.80 9.77
N LEU A 42 7.35 -2.77 9.23
CA LEU A 42 6.22 -3.58 9.67
C LEU A 42 5.76 -4.52 8.55
N GLN A 43 5.29 -5.72 8.89
CA GLN A 43 4.65 -6.58 7.89
C GLN A 43 3.34 -5.96 7.38
N ALA A 44 3.11 -6.00 6.07
CA ALA A 44 1.95 -5.43 5.42
C ALA A 44 0.63 -5.94 6.02
N LYS A 45 0.56 -7.23 6.39
CA LYS A 45 -0.60 -7.81 7.09
C LYS A 45 -0.89 -7.17 8.45
N ASN A 46 0.15 -6.82 9.20
CA ASN A 46 0.00 -6.20 10.51
C ASN A 46 -0.46 -4.75 10.34
N LEU A 47 0.09 -4.03 9.36
CA LEU A 47 -0.31 -2.67 9.02
C LEU A 47 -1.79 -2.58 8.60
N ALA A 48 -2.26 -3.52 7.78
CA ALA A 48 -3.65 -3.60 7.37
C ALA A 48 -4.59 -3.83 8.56
N ASN A 49 -4.22 -4.73 9.48
CA ASN A 49 -4.99 -5.01 10.68
C ASN A 49 -5.06 -3.80 11.63
N ASP A 50 -3.97 -3.06 11.80
CA ASP A 50 -3.95 -1.84 12.63
C ASP A 50 -4.78 -0.70 12.02
N SER A 51 -4.78 -0.62 10.69
CA SER A 51 -5.60 0.35 9.96
C SER A 51 -7.10 0.07 10.15
N MET A 52 -7.54 -1.19 10.12
CA MET A 52 -8.93 -1.58 10.40
C MET A 52 -9.35 -1.28 11.84
N LYS A 53 -8.44 -1.44 12.81
CA LYS A 53 -8.70 -1.10 14.22
C LYS A 53 -8.95 0.39 14.41
N ARG A 54 -8.14 1.26 13.78
CA ARG A 54 -8.30 2.73 13.88
C ARG A 54 -9.59 3.24 13.23
N THR A 55 -10.06 2.62 12.15
CA THR A 55 -11.36 2.97 11.55
C THR A 55 -12.53 2.61 12.46
N SER A 56 -12.38 1.56 13.27
CA SER A 56 -13.42 1.10 14.22
C SER A 56 -13.51 1.97 15.48
N THR A 57 -12.46 2.72 15.84
CA THR A 57 -12.45 3.59 17.03
C THR A 57 -13.02 4.99 16.77
N LYS A 58 -13.33 5.35 15.52
CA LYS A 58 -13.83 6.69 15.15
C LYS A 58 -15.37 6.74 14.99
N LEU A 59 -16.07 5.68 15.39
CA LEU A 59 -17.53 5.54 15.33
C LEU A 59 -18.17 5.27 16.71
N GLY A 60 -17.45 5.57 17.79
CA GLY A 60 -17.97 5.55 19.17
C GLY A 60 -18.14 6.96 19.71
#